data_AF-A0A174E7B8-F1
#
_entry.id   AF-A0A174E7B8-F1
#
_cell.length_a   1.000
_cell.length_b   1.000
_cell.length_c   1.000
_cell.angle_alpha   90.00
_cell.angle_beta   90.00
_cell.angle_gamma   90.00
#
_symmetry.space_group_name_H-M   'P 1'
#
loop_
_entity.id
_entity.type
_entity.pdbx_description
1 polymer ?
#
loop_
_entity_poly.entity_id
_entity_poly.type
_entity_poly.pdbx_seq_one_letter_code
_entity_poly.pdbx_strand_id
1 'polypeptide(L)'
;MMWNIYTVFYPLQCPESGSYIGYKKASGLVVELEIPADARRSSATSRKCRASKAKVLSITDINGNPAGGQVKSNYDPNFVYAIGETVEVTDFDDNRWNECSTGIHHFITRAEAVIYE
;
A
#
# COMPACT_ATOMS: atom_id res chain seq x y z
N MET A 1 -25.56 5.71 -5.52
CA MET A 1 -24.42 4.91 -6.04
C MET A 1 -24.95 4.00 -7.13
N MET A 2 -24.52 4.19 -8.38
CA MET A 2 -24.89 3.33 -9.51
C MET A 2 -23.99 2.09 -9.50
N TRP A 3 -24.56 0.91 -9.26
CA TRP A 3 -23.84 -0.36 -9.30
C TRP A 3 -23.58 -0.75 -10.76
N ASN A 4 -22.32 -0.98 -11.13
CA ASN A 4 -21.98 -1.49 -12.46
C ASN A 4 -21.92 -3.03 -12.41
N ILE A 5 -22.91 -3.68 -13.02
CA ILE A 5 -23.08 -5.14 -13.04
C ILE A 5 -21.87 -5.91 -13.60
N TYR A 6 -21.06 -5.27 -14.45
CA TYR A 6 -19.87 -5.87 -15.04
C TYR A 6 -18.68 -5.90 -14.08
N THR A 7 -18.78 -5.20 -12.94
CA THR A 7 -17.67 -5.07 -11.97
C THR A 7 -17.96 -5.71 -10.61
N VAL A 8 -19.15 -6.31 -10.43
CA VAL A 8 -19.61 -6.87 -9.15
C VAL A 8 -18.76 -8.04 -8.65
N PHE A 9 -18.08 -8.71 -9.58
CA PHE A 9 -17.22 -9.87 -9.29
C PHE A 9 -15.77 -9.48 -8.97
N TYR A 10 -15.46 -8.19 -8.90
CA TYR A 10 -14.19 -7.69 -8.40
C TYR A 10 -14.43 -7.09 -7.01
N PRO A 11 -14.32 -7.86 -5.91
CA PRO A 11 -14.29 -7.29 -4.57
C PRO A 11 -13.00 -6.50 -4.35
N LEU A 12 -12.95 -5.73 -3.25
CA LEU A 12 -11.70 -5.13 -2.81
C LEU A 12 -10.73 -6.23 -2.35
N GLN A 13 -9.46 -6.08 -2.71
CA GLN A 13 -8.38 -6.97 -2.28
C GLN A 13 -7.95 -6.69 -0.84
N CYS A 14 -8.04 -5.42 -0.42
CA CYS A 14 -7.75 -5.01 0.95
C CYS A 14 -8.97 -5.21 1.87
N PRO A 15 -8.75 -5.53 3.17
CA PRO A 15 -9.82 -5.58 4.15
C PRO A 15 -10.64 -4.29 4.15
N GLU A 16 -11.97 -4.41 4.13
CA GLU A 16 -12.89 -3.25 4.08
C GLU A 16 -12.95 -2.47 5.40
N SER A 17 -12.67 -3.13 6.51
CA SER A 17 -12.75 -2.57 7.86
C SER A 17 -11.58 -3.03 8.72
N GLY A 18 -11.39 -2.33 9.86
CA GLY A 18 -10.26 -2.57 10.76
C GLY A 18 -8.93 -2.09 10.18
N SER A 19 -7.89 -2.17 11.02
CA SER A 19 -6.51 -2.02 10.57
C SER A 19 -5.97 -3.35 10.04
N TYR A 20 -4.98 -3.28 9.16
CA TYR A 20 -4.34 -4.47 8.61
C TYR A 20 -2.89 -4.20 8.22
N ILE A 21 -2.13 -5.27 8.03
CA ILE A 21 -0.75 -5.21 7.56
C ILE A 21 -0.72 -5.25 6.04
N GLY A 22 -0.01 -4.29 5.46
CA GLY A 22 0.34 -4.25 4.05
C GLY A 22 1.85 -4.21 3.85
N TYR A 23 2.29 -4.56 2.64
CA TYR A 23 3.70 -4.61 2.27
C TYR A 23 3.95 -3.83 1.00
N LYS A 24 5.02 -3.03 0.98
CA LYS A 24 5.45 -2.26 -0.18
C LYS A 24 6.91 -2.52 -0.46
N LYS A 25 7.25 -2.78 -1.72
CA LYS A 25 8.64 -2.78 -2.16
C LYS A 25 9.06 -1.36 -2.54
N ALA A 26 10.17 -0.88 -1.96
CA ALA A 26 10.72 0.44 -2.20
C ALA A 26 12.26 0.36 -2.15
N SER A 27 12.92 0.86 -3.19
CA SER A 27 14.39 0.87 -3.36
C SER A 27 15.06 -0.48 -3.06
N GLY A 28 14.44 -1.59 -3.50
CA GLY A 28 14.93 -2.95 -3.27
C GLY A 28 14.67 -3.52 -1.87
N LEU A 29 14.05 -2.75 -0.97
CA LEU A 29 13.64 -3.16 0.36
C LEU A 29 12.13 -3.40 0.43
N VAL A 30 11.69 -4.11 1.47
CA VAL A 30 10.29 -4.35 1.78
C VAL A 30 9.91 -3.60 3.05
N VAL A 31 8.95 -2.69 2.91
CA VAL A 31 8.37 -1.90 4.00
C VAL A 31 7.10 -2.59 4.46
N GLU A 32 7.04 -2.92 5.75
CA GLU A 32 5.83 -3.38 6.42
C GLU A 32 5.06 -2.17 6.95
N LEU A 33 3.77 -2.13 6.63
CA LEU A 33 2.90 -1.00 6.85
C LEU A 33 1.67 -1.45 7.65
N GLU A 34 1.36 -0.76 8.73
CA GLU A 34 0.01 -0.80 9.30
C GLU A 34 -0.86 0.21 8.56
N ILE A 35 -1.90 -0.29 7.88
CA ILE A 35 -2.94 0.57 7.32
C ILE A 35 -4.00 0.75 8.41
N PRO A 36 -4.15 1.96 9.00
CA PRO A 36 -5.08 2.17 10.09
C PRO A 36 -6.54 2.12 9.60
N ALA A 37 -7.46 1.85 10.50
CA ALA A 37 -8.87 1.62 10.17
C ALA A 37 -9.56 2.82 9.50
N ASP A 38 -9.08 4.03 9.77
CA ASP A 38 -9.58 5.30 9.25
C ASP A 38 -8.85 5.77 7.98
N ALA A 39 -7.92 4.98 7.43
CA ALA A 39 -7.34 5.25 6.12
C ALA A 39 -8.40 5.02 5.01
N ARG A 40 -8.43 5.91 4.02
CA ARG A 40 -9.10 5.63 2.76
C ARG A 40 -8.33 4.52 2.07
N ARG A 41 -9.03 3.56 1.46
CA ARG A 41 -8.46 2.36 0.86
C ARG A 41 -9.20 1.97 -0.41
N SER A 42 -8.47 1.44 -1.38
CA SER A 42 -9.02 1.04 -2.67
C SER A 42 -8.16 -0.04 -3.32
N SER A 43 -8.76 -0.83 -4.22
CA SER A 43 -8.06 -1.78 -5.09
C SER A 43 -8.89 -2.02 -6.34
N ALA A 44 -8.24 -2.19 -7.49
CA ALA A 44 -8.94 -2.31 -8.77
C ALA A 44 -9.25 -3.78 -9.10
N THR A 45 -8.64 -4.29 -10.17
CA THR A 45 -8.77 -5.67 -10.66
C THR A 45 -7.53 -6.51 -10.37
N SER A 46 -6.36 -5.89 -10.14
CA SER A 46 -5.16 -6.62 -9.72
C SER A 46 -5.10 -6.80 -8.21
N ARG A 47 -3.99 -7.37 -7.71
CA ARG A 47 -3.70 -7.57 -6.28
C ARG A 47 -3.18 -6.31 -5.57
N LYS A 48 -2.95 -5.21 -6.31
CA LYS A 48 -2.52 -3.93 -5.72
C LYS A 48 -3.63 -3.27 -4.92
N CYS A 49 -3.24 -2.78 -3.75
CA CYS A 49 -4.06 -1.95 -2.89
C CYS A 49 -3.47 -0.54 -2.84
N ARG A 50 -4.32 0.46 -2.61
CA ARG A 50 -3.95 1.85 -2.36
C ARG A 50 -4.53 2.27 -1.01
N ALA A 51 -3.77 3.00 -0.21
CA ALA A 51 -4.24 3.62 1.02
C ALA A 51 -3.88 5.12 1.06
N SER A 52 -4.66 5.93 1.78
CA SER A 52 -4.33 7.35 1.98
C SER A 52 -3.26 7.55 3.06
N LYS A 53 -3.16 6.64 4.03
CA LYS A 53 -2.14 6.72 5.09
C LYS A 53 -1.71 5.35 5.58
N ALA A 54 -0.50 5.28 6.10
CA ALA A 54 0.09 4.05 6.62
C ALA A 54 1.15 4.38 7.68
N LYS A 55 1.21 3.59 8.75
CA LYS A 55 2.31 3.63 9.72
C LYS A 55 3.38 2.61 9.34
N VAL A 56 4.64 3.02 9.35
CA VAL A 56 5.76 2.14 9.04
C VAL A 56 6.13 1.32 10.27
N LEU A 57 6.04 0.01 10.17
CA LEU A 57 6.35 -0.90 11.29
C LEU A 57 7.79 -1.42 11.22
N SER A 58 8.22 -1.86 10.03
CA SER A 58 9.54 -2.43 9.82
C SER A 58 10.00 -2.25 8.38
N ILE A 59 11.33 -2.30 8.18
CA ILE A 59 11.95 -2.26 6.86
C ILE A 59 12.96 -3.41 6.80
N THR A 60 12.78 -4.28 5.81
CA THR A 60 13.60 -5.49 5.64
C THR A 60 14.14 -5.59 4.22
N ASP A 61 15.21 -6.36 4.03
CA ASP A 61 15.63 -6.83 2.71
C ASP A 61 14.60 -7.84 2.14
N ILE A 62 14.82 -8.32 0.92
CA ILE A 62 13.94 -9.32 0.29
C ILE A 62 13.85 -10.65 1.06
N ASN A 63 14.88 -10.99 1.85
CA ASN A 63 14.96 -12.22 2.64
C ASN A 63 14.33 -12.08 4.03
N GLY A 64 13.98 -10.86 4.45
CA GLY A 64 13.37 -10.58 5.74
C GLY A 64 14.34 -10.10 6.81
N ASN A 65 15.61 -9.84 6.47
CA ASN A 65 16.57 -9.28 7.42
C ASN A 65 16.35 -7.77 7.58
N PRO A 66 16.47 -7.20 8.79
CA PRO A 66 16.35 -5.74 9.00
C PRO A 66 17.30 -4.94 8.10
N ALA A 67 16.79 -3.90 7.45
CA ALA A 67 17.53 -3.14 6.43
C ALA A 67 17.49 -1.62 6.64
N GLY A 68 17.89 -1.17 7.84
CA GLY A 68 17.96 0.24 8.20
C GLY A 68 16.63 0.83 8.71
N GLY A 69 16.64 2.12 9.03
CA GLY A 69 15.51 2.81 9.67
C GLY A 69 14.58 3.57 8.73
N GLN A 70 14.98 3.79 7.48
CA GLN A 70 14.18 4.53 6.50
C GLN A 70 14.48 4.13 5.06
N VAL A 71 13.51 4.33 4.16
CA VAL A 71 13.67 4.11 2.72
C VAL A 71 12.81 5.09 1.92
N LYS A 72 13.31 5.52 0.75
CA LYS A 72 12.58 6.43 -0.15
C LYS A 72 11.66 5.65 -1.09
N SER A 73 10.53 6.25 -1.43
CA SER A 73 9.67 5.77 -2.52
C SER A 73 10.41 5.81 -3.86
N ASN A 74 10.11 4.85 -4.74
CA ASN A 74 10.69 4.79 -6.08
C ASN A 74 10.21 5.94 -6.98
N TYR A 75 8.99 6.43 -6.75
CA TYR A 75 8.35 7.41 -7.61
C TYR A 75 8.61 8.85 -7.16
N ASP A 76 8.53 9.09 -5.84
CA ASP A 76 8.78 10.41 -5.24
C ASP A 76 9.92 10.31 -4.21
N PRO A 77 11.12 10.83 -4.53
CA PRO A 77 12.26 10.81 -3.62
C PRO A 77 12.05 11.59 -2.31
N ASN A 78 11.06 12.48 -2.25
CA ASN A 78 10.70 13.22 -1.03
C ASN A 78 9.76 12.41 -0.13
N PHE A 79 9.12 11.36 -0.65
CA PHE A 79 8.26 10.47 0.11
C PHE A 79 9.11 9.40 0.81
N VAL A 80 9.39 9.62 2.10
CA VAL A 80 10.26 8.76 2.91
C VAL A 80 9.42 7.91 3.87
N TYR A 81 9.64 6.61 3.86
CA TYR A 81 9.12 5.67 4.86
C TYR A 81 10.16 5.53 5.97
N ALA A 82 9.89 6.04 7.18
CA ALA A 82 10.75 5.89 8.34
C ALA A 82 10.04 5.08 9.43
N ILE A 83 10.72 4.11 10.04
CA ILE A 83 10.13 3.22 11.06
C ILE A 83 9.53 4.04 12.21
N GLY A 84 8.28 3.72 12.57
CA GLY A 84 7.52 4.42 13.61
C GLY A 84 6.68 5.59 13.10
N GLU A 85 7.04 6.17 11.95
CA GLU A 85 6.35 7.32 11.37
C GLU A 85 5.10 6.90 10.59
N THR A 86 4.14 7.83 10.51
CA THR A 86 2.96 7.70 9.66
C THR A 86 3.13 8.56 8.43
N VAL A 87 3.01 7.94 7.26
CA VAL A 87 3.01 8.64 5.97
C VAL A 87 1.58 8.82 5.50
N GLU A 88 1.28 9.96 4.88
CA GLU A 88 -0.06 10.32 4.41
C GLU A 88 0.00 10.95 3.02
N VAL A 89 -1.04 10.70 2.23
CA VAL A 89 -1.25 11.19 0.87
C VAL A 89 -2.57 11.97 0.88
N THR A 90 -2.50 13.28 0.63
CA THR A 90 -3.64 14.20 0.74
C THR A 90 -4.52 14.22 -0.50
N ASP A 91 -3.98 13.90 -1.67
CA ASP A 91 -4.64 13.89 -2.98
C ASP A 91 -5.04 12.47 -3.43
N PHE A 92 -5.50 11.63 -2.49
CA PHE A 92 -5.93 10.26 -2.79
C PHE A 92 -7.09 10.22 -3.81
N ASP A 93 -6.90 9.41 -4.86
CA ASP A 93 -7.87 9.24 -5.95
C ASP A 93 -8.89 8.11 -5.64
N ASP A 94 -10.15 8.50 -5.42
CA ASP A 94 -11.27 7.59 -5.15
C ASP A 94 -11.68 6.73 -6.35
N ASN A 95 -11.24 7.07 -7.57
CA ASN A 95 -11.52 6.24 -8.72
C ASN A 95 -10.73 4.95 -8.59
N ARG A 96 -11.40 3.95 -8.04
CA ARG A 96 -10.94 2.57 -7.89
C ARG A 96 -10.27 2.02 -9.15
N TRP A 97 -10.82 2.33 -10.32
CA TRP A 97 -10.38 1.76 -11.60
C TRP A 97 -9.09 2.41 -12.12
N ASN A 98 -8.72 3.57 -11.58
CA ASN A 98 -7.44 4.22 -11.84
C ASN A 98 -6.37 3.64 -10.91
N GLU A 99 -5.99 2.38 -11.13
CA GLU A 99 -5.22 1.59 -10.17
C GLU A 99 -3.86 2.20 -9.80
N CYS A 100 -3.17 2.82 -10.75
CA CYS A 100 -1.82 3.34 -10.57
C CYS A 100 -1.77 4.83 -10.17
N SER A 101 -2.89 5.42 -9.76
CA SER A 101 -2.93 6.82 -9.35
C SER A 101 -2.50 7.04 -7.90
N THR A 102 -2.62 8.29 -7.45
CA THR A 102 -2.08 8.75 -6.16
C THR A 102 -2.62 7.94 -4.98
N GLY A 103 -1.68 7.45 -4.16
CA GLY A 103 -1.94 6.67 -2.95
C GLY A 103 -0.73 5.84 -2.56
N ILE A 104 -0.74 5.32 -1.34
CA ILE A 104 0.28 4.39 -0.85
C ILE A 104 -0.03 3.00 -1.42
N HIS A 105 0.66 2.67 -2.52
CA HIS A 105 0.54 1.35 -3.14
C HIS A 105 1.20 0.30 -2.26
N HIS A 106 0.46 -0.79 -2.01
CA HIS A 106 0.89 -1.92 -1.19
C HIS A 106 0.19 -3.21 -1.61
N PHE A 107 0.66 -4.33 -1.09
CA PHE A 107 0.07 -5.65 -1.20
C PHE A 107 -0.32 -6.18 0.17
N ILE A 108 -1.24 -7.14 0.23
CA ILE A 108 -1.66 -7.75 1.50
C ILE A 108 -0.63 -8.76 1.99
N THR A 109 0.03 -9.46 1.07
CA THR A 109 1.08 -10.41 1.44
C THR A 109 2.46 -9.88 1.10
N ARG A 110 3.44 -10.25 1.94
CA ARG A 110 4.85 -9.94 1.70
C ARG A 110 5.36 -10.55 0.39
N ALA A 111 4.95 -11.78 0.09
CA ALA A 111 5.36 -12.49 -1.11
C ALA A 111 5.00 -11.71 -2.38
N GLU A 112 3.76 -11.20 -2.46
CA GLU A 112 3.31 -10.35 -3.57
C GLU A 112 4.18 -9.10 -3.71
N ALA A 113 4.50 -8.42 -2.59
CA ALA A 113 5.36 -7.24 -2.63
C ALA A 113 6.78 -7.56 -3.13
N VAL A 114 7.35 -8.70 -2.74
CA VAL A 114 8.72 -9.10 -3.15
C VAL A 114 8.80 -9.40 -4.64
N ILE A 115 7.83 -10.15 -5.18
CA ILE A 115 7.83 -10.58 -6.59
C ILE A 115 7.42 -9.46 -7.56
N TYR A 116 6.75 -8.43 -7.06
CA TYR A 116 6.34 -7.29 -7.87
C TYR A 116 7.56 -6.46 -8.33
N GLU A 117 7.57 -6.09 -9.61
CA GLU A 117 8.60 -5.26 -10.25
C GLU A 117 8.14 -3.80 -10.42
#